data_AF-A0A7K4BZ61-F1
#
_entry.id   AF-A0A7K4BZ61-F1
#
_cell.length_a   1.000
_cell.length_b   1.000
_cell.length_c   1.000
_cell.angle_alpha   90.00
_cell.angle_beta   90.00
_cell.angle_gamma   90.00
#
_symmetry.space_group_name_H-M   'P 1'
#
loop_
_entity.id
_entity.type
_entity.pdbx_description
1 polymer ?
#
loop_
_entity_poly.entity_id
_entity_poly.type
_entity_poly.pdbx_seq_one_letter_code
_entity_poly.pdbx_strand_id
1 'polypeptide(L)'
;MKVFELLVYAIVAIALIFIVLTLFNIPNENNLIQELKESIIVAQTKDFMGKTVKLETELIEKDFYLSKNAFEDALISVALECNNPNLCCIRKAEQIENQICTKNISWDYDFMKLENETTLKISVRCLNDLKLPICRIYFGSYPAQAEIVEINKSTNEQNGKIISTIIVKNNGETQLNAGRLQLTLQKNVVGEWEDIIDAIQYEIQEVQYLLPQQEHTFTQEINITTSGKYRLLYKFSGINAGFDEKYLEIEHSQNLCTIIEETNYEIQTIEDGKLYREIKKCENCNYAYECATKWQTKYPNVDYQILTKDKTYCEKTNEFSTCESEAS
;
A
#
# COMPACT_ATOMS: atom_id res chain seq x y z
N MET A 1 -45.59 12.83 52.38
CA MET A 1 -45.01 14.15 52.04
C MET A 1 -43.53 14.09 51.70
N LYS A 2 -42.65 13.44 52.48
CA LYS A 2 -41.19 13.48 52.23
C LYS A 2 -40.69 12.80 50.94
N VAL A 3 -41.39 11.78 50.42
CA VAL A 3 -40.95 11.06 49.20
C VAL A 3 -41.19 11.88 47.93
N PHE A 4 -42.27 12.66 47.90
CA PHE A 4 -42.64 13.46 46.73
C PHE A 4 -41.72 14.69 46.59
N GLU A 5 -41.37 15.33 47.71
CA GLU A 5 -40.39 16.41 47.76
C GLU A 5 -39.01 15.94 47.28
N LEU A 6 -38.57 14.75 47.71
CA LEU A 6 -37.28 14.18 47.31
C LEU A 6 -37.22 13.87 45.81
N LEU A 7 -38.33 13.44 45.22
CA LEU A 7 -38.44 13.16 43.79
C LEU A 7 -38.43 14.44 42.95
N VAL A 8 -39.08 15.51 43.44
CA VAL A 8 -39.04 16.84 42.80
C VAL A 8 -37.62 17.41 42.85
N TYR A 9 -36.91 17.31 43.98
CA TYR A 9 -35.51 17.75 44.06
C TYR A 9 -34.59 16.96 43.13
N ALA A 10 -34.81 15.65 42.98
CA ALA A 10 -34.04 14.83 42.05
C ALA A 10 -34.27 15.24 40.57
N ILE A 11 -35.52 15.50 40.17
CA ILE A 11 -35.84 15.98 38.83
C ILE A 11 -35.20 17.34 38.55
N VAL A 12 -35.30 18.29 39.51
CA VAL A 12 -34.70 19.62 39.38
C VAL A 12 -33.17 19.55 39.31
N ALA A 13 -32.55 18.68 40.10
CA ALA A 13 -31.10 18.46 40.05
C ALA A 13 -30.65 17.86 38.72
N ILE A 14 -31.37 16.87 38.18
CA ILE A 14 -31.05 16.29 36.86
C ILE A 14 -31.23 17.33 35.75
N ALA A 15 -32.31 18.13 35.79
CA ALA A 15 -32.53 19.19 34.82
C ALA A 15 -31.43 20.27 34.88
N LEU A 16 -30.98 20.65 36.08
CA LEU A 16 -29.87 21.58 36.27
C LEU A 16 -28.55 21.00 35.77
N ILE A 17 -28.25 19.72 36.05
CA ILE A 17 -27.07 19.03 35.51
C ILE A 17 -27.13 19.00 33.98
N PHE A 18 -28.30 18.73 33.39
CA PHE A 18 -28.46 18.70 31.94
C PHE A 18 -28.24 20.09 31.32
N ILE A 19 -28.74 21.14 31.96
CA ILE A 19 -28.53 22.54 31.55
C ILE A 19 -27.06 22.95 31.67
N VAL A 20 -26.38 22.54 32.75
CA VAL A 20 -24.94 22.80 32.93
C VAL A 20 -24.14 22.04 31.86
N LEU A 21 -24.44 20.76 31.61
CA LEU A 21 -23.77 19.98 30.58
C LEU A 21 -23.97 20.54 29.18
N THR A 22 -25.14 21.12 28.86
CA THR A 22 -25.37 21.75 27.55
C THR A 22 -24.77 23.15 27.45
N LEU A 23 -24.73 23.94 28.53
CA LEU A 23 -24.15 25.29 28.52
C LEU A 23 -22.61 25.32 28.55
N PHE A 24 -21.97 24.30 29.11
CA PHE A 24 -20.50 24.18 29.13
C PHE A 24 -19.93 23.36 27.96
N ASN A 25 -20.77 22.87 27.04
CA ASN A 25 -20.33 22.28 25.78
C ASN A 25 -20.07 23.38 24.72
N ILE A 26 -19.29 24.39 25.10
CA ILE A 26 -18.80 25.43 24.19
C ILE A 26 -17.61 24.79 23.47
N PRO A 27 -17.64 24.63 22.13
CA PRO A 27 -16.49 24.13 21.39
C PRO A 27 -15.33 25.11 21.61
N ASN A 28 -14.30 24.65 22.31
CA ASN A 28 -13.07 25.41 22.47
C ASN A 28 -12.41 25.55 21.09
N GLU A 29 -12.10 26.77 20.65
CA GLU A 29 -11.27 27.01 19.44
C GLU A 29 -9.92 26.25 19.49
N ASN A 30 -9.43 25.89 20.69
CA ASN A 30 -8.24 25.06 20.89
C ASN A 30 -8.42 23.59 20.44
N ASN A 31 -9.65 23.11 20.23
CA ASN A 31 -9.91 21.71 19.92
C ASN A 31 -9.56 21.38 18.46
N LEU A 32 -9.98 22.22 17.49
CA LEU A 32 -9.76 21.95 16.07
C LEU A 32 -8.28 21.89 15.69
N ILE A 33 -7.44 22.79 16.23
CA ILE A 33 -6.00 22.77 15.95
C ILE A 33 -5.37 21.48 16.49
N GLN A 34 -5.80 21.03 17.67
CA GLN A 34 -5.31 19.77 18.25
C GLN A 34 -5.78 18.57 17.42
N GLU A 35 -7.05 18.49 17.06
CA GLU A 35 -7.60 17.42 16.21
C GLU A 35 -6.91 17.35 14.84
N LEU A 36 -6.59 18.50 14.26
CA LEU A 36 -5.81 18.58 13.02
C LEU A 36 -4.40 18.04 13.20
N LYS A 37 -3.72 18.37 14.31
CA LYS A 37 -2.39 17.82 14.63
C LYS A 37 -2.43 16.30 14.79
N GLU A 38 -3.42 15.79 15.53
CA GLU A 38 -3.62 14.36 15.70
C GLU A 38 -3.92 13.67 14.36
N SER A 39 -4.76 14.28 13.52
CA SER A 39 -5.07 13.78 12.18
C SER A 39 -3.87 13.78 11.24
N ILE A 40 -2.99 14.79 11.35
CA ILE A 40 -1.70 14.83 10.63
C ILE A 40 -0.80 13.67 11.06
N ILE A 41 -0.73 13.37 12.36
CA ILE A 41 0.06 12.24 12.87
C ILE A 41 -0.51 10.91 12.32
N VAL A 42 -1.83 10.74 12.38
CA VAL A 42 -2.49 9.54 11.83
C VAL A 42 -2.23 9.39 10.34
N ALA A 43 -2.36 10.47 9.56
CA ALA A 43 -2.15 10.47 8.12
C ALA A 43 -0.70 10.14 7.69
N GLN A 44 0.27 10.26 8.60
CA GLN A 44 1.67 9.86 8.35
C GLN A 44 1.94 8.38 8.64
N THR A 45 1.02 7.67 9.29
CA THR A 45 1.20 6.24 9.55
C THR A 45 1.23 5.44 8.25
N LYS A 46 1.90 4.28 8.27
CA LYS A 46 2.03 3.41 7.09
C LYS A 46 0.67 3.04 6.47
N ASP A 47 -0.36 2.85 7.30
CA ASP A 47 -1.67 2.39 6.86
C ASP A 47 -2.52 3.51 6.23
N PHE A 48 -2.22 4.77 6.56
CA PHE A 48 -2.97 5.95 6.11
C PHE A 48 -2.18 6.86 5.15
N MET A 49 -0.89 6.61 4.93
CA MET A 49 -0.09 7.35 3.94
C MET A 49 -0.76 7.28 2.56
N GLY A 50 -0.99 8.44 1.93
CA GLY A 50 -1.72 8.56 0.67
C GLY A 50 -3.24 8.46 0.78
N LYS A 51 -3.78 8.19 1.98
CA LYS A 51 -5.22 8.13 2.25
C LYS A 51 -5.70 9.37 2.98
N THR A 52 -7.00 9.62 2.84
CA THR A 52 -7.68 10.76 3.46
C THR A 52 -8.16 10.39 4.86
N VAL A 53 -7.62 11.04 5.88
CA VAL A 53 -8.12 11.02 7.26
C VAL A 53 -9.19 12.10 7.38
N LYS A 54 -10.42 11.68 7.64
CA LYS A 54 -11.58 12.59 7.74
C LYS A 54 -11.74 13.01 9.20
N LEU A 55 -11.89 14.31 9.43
CA LEU A 55 -12.37 14.80 10.71
C LEU A 55 -13.90 14.82 10.66
N GLU A 56 -14.53 14.91 11.85
CA GLU A 56 -15.96 15.17 11.90
C GLU A 56 -16.29 16.52 11.26
N THR A 57 -17.56 16.70 10.92
CA THR A 57 -17.98 17.95 10.28
C THR A 57 -18.12 19.01 11.36
N GLU A 58 -17.22 20.00 11.33
CA GLU A 58 -17.09 21.01 12.37
C GLU A 58 -17.84 22.30 12.01
N LEU A 59 -18.49 22.92 13.00
CA LEU A 59 -18.95 24.30 12.90
C LEU A 59 -17.77 25.21 13.22
N ILE A 60 -17.31 25.97 12.22
CA ILE A 60 -16.20 26.90 12.41
C ILE A 60 -16.75 28.32 12.50
N GLU A 61 -16.30 29.05 13.52
CA GLU A 61 -16.71 30.42 13.79
C GLU A 61 -16.31 31.39 12.66
N LYS A 62 -17.03 32.51 12.62
CA LYS A 62 -16.73 33.61 11.71
C LYS A 62 -15.33 34.18 11.99
N ASP A 63 -14.66 34.66 10.93
CA ASP A 63 -13.33 35.28 11.01
C ASP A 63 -12.21 34.32 11.47
N PHE A 64 -12.50 33.02 11.55
CA PHE A 64 -11.51 31.99 11.84
C PHE A 64 -10.36 32.06 10.84
N TYR A 65 -9.15 32.07 11.38
CA TYR A 65 -7.91 32.15 10.62
C TYR A 65 -6.98 31.01 11.02
N LEU A 66 -6.49 30.30 10.02
CA LEU A 66 -5.52 29.24 10.19
C LEU A 66 -4.31 29.49 9.30
N SER A 67 -3.11 29.29 9.84
CA SER A 67 -1.87 29.32 9.09
C SER A 67 -1.16 27.98 9.19
N LYS A 68 -0.50 27.56 8.10
CA LYS A 68 0.28 26.32 8.07
C LYS A 68 1.35 26.26 9.17
N ASN A 69 1.86 27.42 9.62
CA ASN A 69 2.87 27.53 10.68
C ASN A 69 2.42 26.94 12.02
N ALA A 70 1.10 26.75 12.22
CA ALA A 70 0.58 26.06 13.40
C ALA A 70 0.89 24.54 13.42
N PHE A 71 1.29 23.99 12.26
CA PHE A 71 1.46 22.55 12.03
C PHE A 71 2.83 22.16 11.44
N GLU A 72 3.51 23.08 10.75
CA GLU A 72 4.84 22.81 10.18
C GLU A 72 5.92 22.69 11.26
N ASP A 73 6.85 21.75 11.04
CA ASP A 73 8.08 21.61 11.79
C ASP A 73 9.25 21.19 10.87
N ALA A 74 10.39 20.81 11.45
CA ALA A 74 11.56 20.42 10.67
C ALA A 74 11.40 19.09 9.90
N LEU A 75 10.37 18.31 10.21
CA LEU A 75 10.13 16.97 9.69
C LEU A 75 8.90 16.88 8.79
N ILE A 76 7.98 17.84 8.87
CA ILE A 76 6.69 17.82 8.17
C ILE A 76 6.43 19.16 7.50
N SER A 77 6.08 19.13 6.20
CA SER A 77 5.54 20.29 5.48
C SER A 77 4.03 20.19 5.37
N VAL A 78 3.35 21.32 5.57
CA VAL A 78 1.88 21.38 5.59
C VAL A 78 1.40 22.42 4.60
N ALA A 79 0.39 22.08 3.82
CA ALA A 79 -0.31 23.02 2.95
C ALA A 79 -1.82 23.00 3.21
N LEU A 80 -2.45 24.16 3.16
CA LEU A 80 -3.89 24.32 3.30
C LEU A 80 -4.53 24.37 1.91
N GLU A 81 -5.64 23.64 1.72
CA GLU A 81 -6.33 23.58 0.44
C GLU A 81 -7.84 23.73 0.65
N CYS A 82 -8.49 24.57 -0.13
CA CYS A 82 -9.94 24.67 -0.16
C CYS A 82 -10.43 24.09 -1.50
N ASN A 83 -11.14 22.97 -1.44
CA ASN A 83 -11.45 22.15 -2.62
C ASN A 83 -12.94 22.13 -3.01
N ASN A 84 -13.77 22.96 -2.37
CA ASN A 84 -15.19 23.11 -2.68
C ASN A 84 -15.46 24.43 -3.44
N PRO A 85 -15.69 24.40 -4.77
CA PRO A 85 -15.89 25.61 -5.55
C PRO A 85 -17.07 26.49 -5.09
N ASN A 86 -18.03 25.96 -4.32
CA ASN A 86 -19.14 26.75 -3.80
C ASN A 86 -18.76 27.59 -2.57
N LEU A 87 -17.75 27.15 -1.81
CA LEU A 87 -17.29 27.80 -0.58
C LEU A 87 -15.97 28.54 -0.77
N CYS A 88 -15.12 28.05 -1.68
CA CYS A 88 -13.74 28.48 -1.83
C CYS A 88 -13.59 29.55 -2.90
N CYS A 89 -12.97 30.66 -2.54
CA CYS A 89 -12.39 31.60 -3.49
C CYS A 89 -11.38 30.91 -4.41
N ILE A 90 -11.10 31.52 -5.57
CA ILE A 90 -9.89 31.18 -6.32
C ILE A 90 -8.69 31.41 -5.39
N ARG A 91 -7.68 30.54 -5.44
CA ARG A 91 -6.49 30.64 -4.59
C ARG A 91 -5.90 32.04 -4.68
N LYS A 92 -5.51 32.66 -3.56
CA LYS A 92 -5.08 34.06 -3.53
C LYS A 92 -3.94 34.36 -4.51
N ALA A 93 -2.93 33.49 -4.61
CA ALA A 93 -1.85 33.61 -5.60
C ALA A 93 -2.30 33.54 -7.08
N GLU A 94 -3.51 33.07 -7.37
CA GLU A 94 -4.09 32.96 -8.72
C GLU A 94 -5.18 34.01 -8.98
N GLN A 95 -5.52 34.85 -8.01
CA GLN A 95 -6.51 35.90 -8.17
C GLN A 95 -5.96 37.04 -9.03
N ILE A 96 -6.79 37.52 -9.96
CA ILE A 96 -6.48 38.71 -10.76
C ILE A 96 -6.62 39.94 -9.84
N GLU A 97 -5.68 40.89 -9.91
CA GLU A 97 -5.78 42.19 -9.24
C GLU A 97 -7.16 42.79 -9.56
N ASN A 98 -7.99 43.03 -8.53
CA ASN A 98 -9.38 43.52 -8.56
C ASN A 98 -10.52 42.48 -8.63
N GLN A 99 -10.25 41.18 -8.61
CA GLN A 99 -11.31 40.19 -8.46
C GLN A 99 -11.74 40.08 -6.98
N ILE A 100 -12.88 40.69 -6.63
CA ILE A 100 -13.48 40.53 -5.30
C ILE A 100 -14.12 39.15 -5.22
N CYS A 101 -13.64 38.31 -4.30
CA CYS A 101 -14.30 37.06 -3.99
C CYS A 101 -15.40 37.27 -2.93
N THR A 102 -16.60 36.77 -3.21
CA THR A 102 -17.75 36.84 -2.29
C THR A 102 -18.06 35.50 -1.61
N LYS A 103 -17.15 34.52 -1.71
CA LYS A 103 -17.35 33.19 -1.13
C LYS A 103 -16.83 33.15 0.30
N ASN A 104 -17.25 32.13 1.04
CA ASN A 104 -17.03 32.04 2.48
C ASN A 104 -15.56 31.80 2.89
N ILE A 105 -14.73 31.23 2.02
CA ILE A 105 -13.35 30.84 2.36
C ILE A 105 -12.35 31.50 1.40
N SER A 106 -11.49 32.34 1.97
CA SER A 106 -10.29 32.89 1.31
C SER A 106 -9.08 32.05 1.70
N TRP A 107 -8.26 31.63 0.75
CA TRP A 107 -7.19 30.66 1.03
C TRP A 107 -6.00 30.78 0.08
N ASP A 108 -4.87 30.29 0.58
CA ASP A 108 -3.66 29.92 -0.15
C ASP A 108 -3.03 28.69 0.51
N TYR A 109 -1.92 28.18 -0.01
CA TYR A 109 -1.23 27.04 0.62
C TYR A 109 -0.74 27.35 2.05
N ASP A 110 -0.53 28.63 2.37
CA ASP A 110 0.02 29.07 3.66
C ASP A 110 -1.03 29.45 4.71
N PHE A 111 -2.24 29.79 4.27
CA PHE A 111 -3.29 30.27 5.17
C PHE A 111 -4.70 29.96 4.64
N MET A 112 -5.65 29.94 5.57
CA MET A 112 -7.07 29.82 5.30
C MET A 112 -7.83 30.77 6.22
N LYS A 113 -8.78 31.52 5.67
CA LYS A 113 -9.63 32.47 6.40
C LYS A 113 -11.10 32.24 6.06
N LEU A 114 -11.94 32.08 7.08
CA LEU A 114 -13.40 32.08 6.94
C LEU A 114 -13.94 33.51 7.10
N GLU A 115 -14.79 33.94 6.17
CA GLU A 115 -15.46 35.24 6.25
C GLU A 115 -16.79 35.17 7.01
N ASN A 116 -17.41 33.99 7.10
CA ASN A 116 -18.65 33.74 7.81
C ASN A 116 -18.58 32.41 8.55
N GLU A 117 -19.34 32.29 9.65
CA GLU A 117 -19.55 31.02 10.34
C GLU A 117 -20.16 30.00 9.36
N THR A 118 -19.57 28.81 9.32
CA THR A 118 -20.06 27.76 8.42
C THR A 118 -19.63 26.39 8.91
N THR A 119 -20.46 25.40 8.60
CA THR A 119 -20.15 23.99 8.82
C THR A 119 -19.25 23.47 7.69
N LEU A 120 -18.08 22.92 8.02
CA LEU A 120 -17.10 22.44 7.04
C LEU A 120 -16.72 20.98 7.25
N LYS A 121 -16.55 20.29 6.11
CA LYS A 121 -15.81 19.03 6.08
C LYS A 121 -14.33 19.34 6.05
N ILE A 122 -13.59 18.72 6.96
CA ILE A 122 -12.14 18.89 7.09
C ILE A 122 -11.51 17.51 6.96
N SER A 123 -10.39 17.42 6.24
CA SER A 123 -9.64 16.18 6.14
C SER A 123 -8.17 16.44 5.91
N VAL A 124 -7.34 15.44 6.22
CA VAL A 124 -5.90 15.50 6.05
C VAL A 124 -5.45 14.33 5.18
N ARG A 125 -4.53 14.58 4.26
CA ARG A 125 -3.81 13.52 3.53
C ARG A 125 -2.34 13.86 3.47
N CYS A 126 -1.49 12.92 3.86
CA CYS A 126 -0.05 13.05 3.70
C CYS A 126 0.46 12.17 2.56
N LEU A 127 1.50 12.64 1.88
CA LEU A 127 2.24 11.92 0.85
C LEU A 127 3.72 12.03 1.19
N ASN A 128 4.48 10.97 0.97
CA ASN A 128 5.94 11.03 1.05
C ASN A 128 6.48 11.54 -0.28
N ASP A 129 7.13 12.70 -0.26
CA ASP A 129 7.85 13.25 -1.39
C ASP A 129 9.30 13.53 -0.97
N LEU A 130 10.28 13.01 -1.73
CA LEU A 130 11.71 13.16 -1.44
C LEU A 130 12.11 12.84 0.02
N LYS A 131 11.48 11.85 0.65
CA LYS A 131 11.65 11.41 2.06
C LYS A 131 11.13 12.39 3.12
N LEU A 132 10.37 13.41 2.73
CA LEU A 132 9.65 14.28 3.66
C LEU A 132 8.13 14.09 3.49
N PRO A 133 7.37 13.89 4.58
CA PRO A 133 5.93 13.89 4.52
C PRO A 133 5.40 15.30 4.21
N ILE A 134 4.68 15.42 3.11
CA ILE A 134 3.91 16.61 2.73
C ILE A 134 2.45 16.33 3.02
N CYS A 135 1.90 17.02 4.03
CA CYS A 135 0.51 16.88 4.45
C CYS A 135 -0.32 18.04 3.91
N ARG A 136 -1.47 17.72 3.32
CA ARG A 136 -2.48 18.71 2.91
C ARG A 136 -3.70 18.62 3.80
N ILE A 137 -4.15 19.76 4.30
CA ILE A 137 -5.40 19.91 5.03
C ILE A 137 -6.44 20.48 4.06
N TYR A 138 -7.49 19.73 3.80
CA TYR A 138 -8.56 20.09 2.87
C TYR A 138 -9.76 20.62 3.63
N PHE A 139 -10.29 21.76 3.18
CA PHE A 139 -11.49 22.39 3.70
C PHE A 139 -12.58 22.44 2.62
N GLY A 140 -13.81 22.09 3.02
CA GLY A 140 -15.03 22.27 2.23
C GLY A 140 -15.63 20.96 1.71
N SER A 141 -14.82 20.06 1.16
CA SER A 141 -15.25 18.73 0.70
C SER A 141 -14.16 17.69 0.96
N TYR A 142 -14.54 16.41 1.05
CA TYR A 142 -13.51 15.37 1.07
C TYR A 142 -12.87 15.26 -0.32
N PRO A 143 -11.52 15.35 -0.43
CA PRO A 143 -10.83 15.28 -1.70
C PRO A 143 -11.07 13.91 -2.37
N ALA A 144 -10.75 13.83 -3.65
CA ALA A 144 -10.69 12.56 -4.37
C ALA A 144 -9.83 11.57 -3.58
N GLN A 145 -10.24 10.31 -3.55
CA GLN A 145 -9.50 9.24 -2.90
C GLN A 145 -9.46 8.04 -3.83
N ALA A 146 -8.27 7.72 -4.31
CA ALA A 146 -8.03 6.48 -5.02
C ALA A 146 -8.22 5.30 -4.06
N GLU A 147 -9.01 4.31 -4.47
CA GLU A 147 -9.26 3.08 -3.72
C GLU A 147 -9.20 1.88 -4.66
N ILE A 148 -8.53 0.81 -4.25
CA ILE A 148 -8.63 -0.49 -4.91
C ILE A 148 -9.73 -1.26 -4.18
N VAL A 149 -10.89 -1.43 -4.80
CA VAL A 149 -12.03 -2.12 -4.18
C VAL A 149 -11.74 -3.62 -4.12
N GLU A 150 -11.40 -4.20 -5.26
CA GLU A 150 -11.30 -5.65 -5.44
C GLU A 150 -10.15 -6.02 -6.39
N ILE A 151 -9.51 -7.16 -6.10
CA ILE A 151 -8.54 -7.79 -7.00
C ILE A 151 -9.00 -9.24 -7.19
N ASN A 152 -9.43 -9.55 -8.41
CA ASN A 152 -9.76 -10.90 -8.84
C ASN A 152 -8.64 -11.46 -9.72
N LYS A 153 -8.35 -12.75 -9.59
CA LYS A 153 -7.43 -13.46 -10.50
C LYS A 153 -8.13 -14.58 -11.23
N SER A 154 -7.76 -14.77 -12.49
CA SER A 154 -7.90 -16.04 -13.19
C SER A 154 -6.52 -16.56 -13.56
N THR A 155 -6.24 -17.79 -13.16
CA THR A 155 -4.99 -18.49 -13.47
C THR A 155 -5.24 -19.49 -14.59
N ASN A 156 -4.45 -19.39 -15.66
CA ASN A 156 -4.24 -20.51 -16.56
C ASN A 156 -2.91 -21.17 -16.19
N GLU A 157 -2.98 -22.14 -15.27
CA GLU A 157 -1.83 -22.75 -14.60
C GLU A 157 -0.81 -23.39 -15.55
N GLN A 158 -1.24 -23.79 -16.75
CA GLN A 158 -0.38 -24.48 -17.70
C GLN A 158 0.71 -23.57 -18.30
N ASN A 159 0.48 -22.25 -18.36
CA ASN A 159 1.35 -21.32 -19.08
C ASN A 159 1.96 -20.19 -18.23
N GLY A 160 1.76 -20.19 -16.91
CA GLY A 160 2.28 -19.11 -16.03
C GLY A 160 1.67 -17.75 -16.29
N LYS A 161 0.59 -17.73 -17.08
CA LYS A 161 -0.19 -16.56 -17.41
C LYS A 161 -1.23 -16.32 -16.33
N ILE A 162 -1.16 -15.14 -15.75
CA ILE A 162 -2.04 -14.68 -14.68
C ILE A 162 -2.75 -13.44 -15.21
N ILE A 163 -4.08 -13.51 -15.23
CA ILE A 163 -4.92 -12.38 -15.58
C ILE A 163 -5.54 -11.89 -14.29
N SER A 164 -5.24 -10.65 -13.93
CA SER A 164 -5.82 -9.98 -12.79
C SER A 164 -6.81 -8.92 -13.25
N THR A 165 -8.00 -8.93 -12.66
CA THR A 165 -9.04 -7.93 -12.85
C THR A 165 -9.09 -7.08 -11.59
N ILE A 166 -8.79 -5.79 -11.73
CA ILE A 166 -8.67 -4.85 -10.62
C ILE A 166 -9.80 -3.83 -10.74
N ILE A 167 -10.66 -3.78 -9.73
CA ILE A 167 -11.72 -2.78 -9.65
C ILE A 167 -11.23 -1.66 -8.74
N VAL A 168 -11.16 -0.45 -9.31
CA VAL A 168 -10.79 0.76 -8.58
C VAL A 168 -11.96 1.71 -8.49
N LYS A 169 -11.94 2.60 -7.51
CA LYS A 169 -13.00 3.57 -7.25
C LYS A 169 -12.42 4.91 -6.81
N ASN A 170 -13.13 5.99 -7.12
CA ASN A 170 -12.95 7.26 -6.43
C ASN A 170 -13.89 7.33 -5.21
N ASN A 171 -13.36 7.14 -4.01
CA ASN A 171 -14.15 7.19 -2.77
C ASN A 171 -14.26 8.60 -2.14
N GLY A 172 -13.76 9.61 -2.86
CA GLY A 172 -13.86 11.01 -2.47
C GLY A 172 -15.16 11.68 -2.93
N GLU A 173 -15.28 12.98 -2.65
CA GLU A 173 -16.39 13.83 -3.08
C GLU A 173 -16.03 14.74 -4.27
N THR A 174 -14.74 14.83 -4.61
CA THR A 174 -14.26 15.55 -5.80
C THR A 174 -13.82 14.58 -6.90
N GLN A 175 -13.78 15.04 -8.16
CA GLN A 175 -13.27 14.25 -9.28
C GLN A 175 -11.81 13.83 -9.09
N LEU A 176 -11.50 12.56 -9.34
CA LEU A 176 -10.13 12.03 -9.45
C LEU A 176 -9.62 12.29 -10.87
N ASN A 177 -8.41 12.84 -11.00
CA ASN A 177 -7.77 13.11 -12.29
C ASN A 177 -6.52 12.27 -12.52
N ALA A 178 -6.33 11.83 -13.76
CA ALA A 178 -5.22 11.01 -14.23
C ALA A 178 -4.94 9.83 -13.29
N GLY A 179 -5.94 8.96 -13.15
CA GLY A 179 -5.82 7.72 -12.39
C GLY A 179 -4.85 6.77 -13.06
N ARG A 180 -3.91 6.20 -12.31
CA ARG A 180 -2.84 5.31 -12.79
C ARG A 180 -2.80 4.06 -11.95
N LEU A 181 -2.90 2.91 -12.60
CA LEU A 181 -2.65 1.61 -11.99
C LEU A 181 -1.22 1.16 -12.33
N GLN A 182 -0.40 1.02 -11.29
CA GLN A 182 0.94 0.45 -11.36
C GLN A 182 0.93 -0.94 -10.73
N LEU A 183 1.69 -1.85 -11.33
CA LEU A 183 1.98 -3.17 -10.78
C LEU A 183 3.48 -3.30 -10.51
N THR A 184 3.80 -3.80 -9.32
CA THR A 184 5.15 -4.23 -8.95
C THR A 184 5.11 -5.72 -8.62
N LEU A 185 6.02 -6.49 -9.21
CA LEU A 185 6.14 -7.92 -8.94
C LEU A 185 7.29 -8.17 -7.94
N GLN A 186 6.96 -8.85 -6.84
CA GLN A 186 7.92 -9.26 -5.83
C GLN A 186 8.04 -10.78 -5.78
N LYS A 187 9.25 -11.31 -5.59
CA LYS A 187 9.49 -12.75 -5.37
C LYS A 187 9.91 -12.97 -3.93
N ASN A 188 9.43 -14.05 -3.32
CA ASN A 188 9.93 -14.45 -2.02
C ASN A 188 11.28 -15.19 -2.17
N VAL A 189 12.33 -14.64 -1.56
CA VAL A 189 13.67 -15.21 -1.52
C VAL A 189 14.04 -15.39 -0.05
N VAL A 190 14.12 -16.63 0.41
CA VAL A 190 14.49 -16.98 1.80
C VAL A 190 13.63 -16.25 2.86
N GLY A 191 12.33 -16.09 2.60
CA GLY A 191 11.40 -15.45 3.54
C GLY A 191 11.27 -13.93 3.39
N GLU A 192 12.15 -13.29 2.61
CA GLU A 192 12.07 -11.86 2.31
C GLU A 192 11.42 -11.63 0.93
N TRP A 193 10.69 -10.52 0.79
CA TRP A 193 10.08 -10.14 -0.48
C TRP A 193 10.99 -9.15 -1.19
N GLU A 194 11.54 -9.58 -2.32
CA GLU A 194 12.43 -8.76 -3.14
C GLU A 194 11.70 -8.32 -4.41
N ASP A 195 11.85 -7.03 -4.75
CA ASP A 195 11.38 -6.51 -6.03
C ASP A 195 12.16 -7.19 -7.17
N ILE A 196 11.44 -7.73 -8.15
CA ILE A 196 12.09 -8.25 -9.36
C ILE A 196 12.35 -7.05 -10.27
N ILE A 197 13.50 -6.40 -10.05
CA ILE A 197 13.90 -5.15 -10.73
C ILE A 197 14.23 -5.41 -12.21
N ASP A 198 14.72 -6.61 -12.53
CA ASP A 198 15.11 -7.00 -13.88
C ASP A 198 13.96 -7.73 -14.60
N ALA A 199 13.23 -7.01 -15.46
CA ALA A 199 12.79 -7.45 -16.81
C ALA A 199 11.36 -7.10 -17.24
N ILE A 200 10.46 -6.63 -16.37
CA ILE A 200 9.08 -6.32 -16.81
C ILE A 200 8.55 -5.04 -16.16
N GLN A 201 8.73 -3.90 -16.84
CA GLN A 201 7.87 -2.74 -16.60
C GLN A 201 6.50 -3.06 -17.20
N TYR A 202 5.54 -3.41 -16.35
CA TYR A 202 4.16 -3.57 -16.80
C TYR A 202 3.61 -2.22 -17.26
N GLU A 203 2.83 -2.24 -18.33
CA GLU A 203 2.20 -1.04 -18.86
C GLU A 203 1.36 -0.36 -17.78
N ILE A 204 1.66 0.93 -17.52
CA ILE A 204 0.84 1.76 -16.64
C ILE A 204 -0.48 1.96 -17.35
N GLN A 205 -1.55 1.44 -16.76
CA GLN A 205 -2.90 1.65 -17.27
C GLN A 205 -3.46 2.93 -16.65
N GLU A 206 -4.09 3.75 -17.50
CA GLU A 206 -4.58 5.06 -17.08
C GLU A 206 -6.08 5.20 -17.30
N VAL A 207 -6.73 5.96 -16.42
CA VAL A 207 -8.07 6.49 -16.61
C VAL A 207 -8.01 8.00 -16.46
N GLN A 208 -8.51 8.74 -17.45
CA GLN A 208 -8.38 10.21 -17.47
C GLN A 208 -9.02 10.86 -16.25
N TYR A 209 -10.22 10.42 -15.87
CA TYR A 209 -10.88 10.87 -14.66
C TYR A 209 -11.88 9.84 -14.13
N LEU A 210 -12.17 9.92 -12.83
CA LEU A 210 -13.28 9.21 -12.18
C LEU A 210 -14.11 10.18 -11.35
N LEU A 211 -15.41 10.23 -11.63
CA LEU A 211 -16.35 10.99 -10.82
C LEU A 211 -16.49 10.37 -9.42
N PRO A 212 -17.00 11.12 -8.43
CA PRO A 212 -17.26 10.59 -7.09
C PRO A 212 -18.05 9.28 -7.15
N GLN A 213 -17.59 8.28 -6.41
CA GLN A 213 -18.16 6.93 -6.31
C GLN A 213 -18.15 6.11 -7.61
N GLN A 214 -17.56 6.61 -8.69
CA GLN A 214 -17.43 5.88 -9.94
C GLN A 214 -16.35 4.81 -9.85
N GLU A 215 -16.66 3.63 -10.36
CA GLU A 215 -15.73 2.51 -10.47
C GLU A 215 -15.16 2.39 -11.89
N HIS A 216 -13.97 1.81 -11.98
CA HIS A 216 -13.33 1.43 -13.23
C HIS A 216 -12.62 0.10 -13.08
N THR A 217 -12.66 -0.70 -14.14
CA THR A 217 -12.07 -2.03 -14.14
C THR A 217 -10.86 -2.04 -15.04
N PHE A 218 -9.71 -2.36 -14.45
CA PHE A 218 -8.49 -2.65 -15.16
C PHE A 218 -8.33 -4.16 -15.34
N THR A 219 -7.65 -4.56 -16.40
CA THR A 219 -7.26 -5.95 -16.62
C THR A 219 -5.77 -5.96 -16.95
N GLN A 220 -5.00 -6.64 -16.09
CA GLN A 220 -3.58 -6.83 -16.30
C GLN A 220 -3.26 -8.29 -16.51
N GLU A 221 -2.40 -8.51 -17.50
CA GLU A 221 -1.86 -9.82 -17.81
C GLU A 221 -0.38 -9.84 -17.45
N ILE A 222 0.00 -10.89 -16.73
CA ILE A 222 1.37 -11.11 -16.29
C ILE A 222 1.75 -12.52 -16.69
N ASN A 223 2.99 -12.68 -17.15
CA ASN A 223 3.56 -13.99 -17.40
C ASN A 223 4.72 -14.24 -16.44
N ILE A 224 4.61 -15.30 -15.64
CA ILE A 224 5.63 -15.70 -14.68
C ILE A 224 6.33 -16.93 -15.23
N THR A 225 7.62 -16.78 -15.49
CA THR A 225 8.43 -17.80 -16.15
C THR A 225 9.16 -18.72 -15.18
N THR A 226 9.42 -18.27 -13.95
CA THR A 226 10.11 -19.07 -12.93
C THR A 226 9.19 -19.51 -11.83
N SER A 227 9.44 -20.68 -11.28
CA SER A 227 8.68 -21.21 -10.14
C SER A 227 8.97 -20.39 -8.87
N GLY A 228 8.02 -20.36 -7.95
CA GLY A 228 8.18 -19.72 -6.64
C GLY A 228 6.92 -19.01 -6.13
N LYS A 229 7.06 -18.35 -4.98
CA LYS A 229 6.02 -17.51 -4.37
C LYS A 229 6.22 -16.07 -4.81
N TYR A 230 5.15 -15.45 -5.31
CA TYR A 230 5.17 -14.08 -5.77
C TYR A 230 4.08 -13.26 -5.09
N ARG A 231 4.34 -11.96 -5.03
CA ARG A 231 3.39 -10.96 -4.58
C ARG A 231 3.25 -9.91 -5.68
N LEU A 232 2.02 -9.73 -6.15
CA LEU A 232 1.64 -8.72 -7.12
C LEU A 232 1.14 -7.53 -6.33
N LEU A 233 1.95 -6.47 -6.22
CA LEU A 233 1.60 -5.25 -5.52
C LEU A 233 1.00 -4.26 -6.52
N TYR A 234 -0.30 -4.00 -6.37
CA TYR A 234 -1.03 -3.02 -7.15
C TYR A 234 -1.09 -1.70 -6.40
N LYS A 235 -0.73 -0.62 -7.08
CA LYS A 235 -0.84 0.74 -6.59
C LYS A 235 -1.74 1.52 -7.54
N PHE A 236 -2.89 1.97 -7.06
CA PHE A 236 -3.74 2.90 -7.79
C PHE A 236 -3.58 4.30 -7.23
N SER A 237 -3.27 5.27 -8.08
CA SER A 237 -3.00 6.65 -7.66
C SER A 237 -3.61 7.66 -8.62
N GLY A 238 -3.77 8.91 -8.19
CA GLY A 238 -4.18 10.01 -9.07
C GLY A 238 -3.59 11.33 -8.61
N ILE A 239 -3.50 12.32 -9.50
CA ILE A 239 -2.81 13.61 -9.25
C ILE A 239 -3.35 14.31 -7.99
N ASN A 240 -4.67 14.27 -7.80
CA ASN A 240 -5.36 14.88 -6.67
C ASN A 240 -6.02 13.84 -5.75
N ALA A 241 -5.73 12.55 -5.94
CA ALA A 241 -6.46 11.46 -5.28
C ALA A 241 -5.64 10.62 -4.31
N GLY A 242 -4.36 10.95 -4.11
CA GLY A 242 -3.48 10.14 -3.28
C GLY A 242 -3.29 8.76 -3.91
N PHE A 243 -3.21 7.72 -3.08
CA PHE A 243 -3.10 6.35 -3.57
C PHE A 243 -3.72 5.33 -2.60
N ASP A 244 -3.98 4.13 -3.12
CA ASP A 244 -4.22 2.92 -2.34
C ASP A 244 -3.36 1.77 -2.90
N GLU A 245 -2.93 0.89 -2.00
CA GLU A 245 -2.04 -0.23 -2.30
C GLU A 245 -2.65 -1.51 -1.76
N LYS A 246 -2.77 -2.52 -2.64
CA LYS A 246 -3.20 -3.86 -2.27
C LYS A 246 -2.33 -4.88 -2.99
N TYR A 247 -2.19 -6.04 -2.39
CA TYR A 247 -1.39 -7.10 -2.96
C TYR A 247 -2.16 -8.40 -3.11
N LEU A 248 -1.72 -9.21 -4.08
CA LEU A 248 -2.17 -10.56 -4.29
C LEU A 248 -0.97 -11.50 -4.23
N GLU A 249 -1.05 -12.50 -3.36
CA GLU A 249 -0.04 -13.57 -3.32
C GLU A 249 -0.46 -14.72 -4.23
N ILE A 250 0.54 -15.26 -4.91
CA ILE A 250 0.40 -16.37 -5.83
C ILE A 250 1.58 -17.32 -5.65
N GLU A 251 1.33 -18.58 -5.92
CA GLU A 251 2.36 -19.59 -6.04
C GLU A 251 2.34 -20.06 -7.48
N HIS A 252 3.47 -19.94 -8.16
CA HIS A 252 3.63 -20.39 -9.52
C HIS A 252 4.50 -21.64 -9.54
N SER A 253 3.96 -22.72 -10.10
CA SER A 253 4.58 -24.03 -10.15
C SER A 253 4.63 -24.54 -11.58
N GLN A 254 5.20 -23.77 -12.51
CA GLN A 254 5.64 -24.36 -13.77
C GLN A 254 6.95 -25.12 -13.57
N ASN A 255 6.93 -26.36 -14.02
CA ASN A 255 8.03 -27.32 -14.04
C ASN A 255 8.74 -27.44 -12.70
N LEU A 256 8.22 -28.33 -11.85
CA LEU A 256 9.01 -28.95 -10.79
C LEU A 256 10.35 -29.33 -11.40
N CYS A 257 11.45 -28.74 -10.93
CA CYS A 257 12.82 -29.20 -11.22
C CYS A 257 12.80 -30.73 -11.38
N THR A 258 12.92 -31.19 -12.62
CA THR A 258 12.64 -32.58 -13.00
C THR A 258 13.95 -33.33 -13.03
N ILE A 259 13.94 -34.52 -12.44
CA ILE A 259 15.07 -35.42 -12.52
C ILE A 259 15.18 -35.93 -13.95
N ILE A 260 16.34 -35.74 -14.57
CA ILE A 260 16.71 -36.46 -15.79
C ILE A 260 17.48 -37.69 -15.33
N GLU A 261 17.01 -38.89 -15.68
CA GLU A 261 17.71 -40.15 -15.40
C GLU A 261 18.93 -40.35 -16.32
N GLU A 262 19.83 -39.38 -16.31
CA GLU A 262 21.12 -39.42 -16.98
C GLU A 262 22.21 -39.25 -15.93
N THR A 263 23.19 -40.14 -15.98
CA THR A 263 24.28 -40.18 -15.00
C THR A 263 25.59 -40.03 -15.75
N ASN A 264 26.36 -39.01 -15.38
CA ASN A 264 27.70 -38.77 -15.91
C ASN A 264 28.74 -39.03 -14.83
N TYR A 265 29.97 -39.31 -15.24
CA TYR A 265 31.09 -39.51 -14.33
C TYR A 265 32.20 -38.52 -14.64
N GLU A 266 32.76 -37.93 -13.58
CA GLU A 266 33.92 -37.05 -13.67
C GLU A 266 35.01 -37.58 -12.74
N ILE A 267 36.25 -37.60 -13.23
CA ILE A 267 37.42 -38.02 -12.47
C ILE A 267 38.32 -36.81 -12.29
N GLN A 268 38.51 -36.39 -11.04
CA GLN A 268 39.44 -35.33 -10.69
C GLN A 268 40.69 -35.94 -10.06
N THR A 269 41.86 -35.63 -10.62
CA THR A 269 43.15 -36.03 -10.02
C THR A 269 43.50 -35.02 -8.92
N ILE A 270 43.72 -35.50 -7.70
CA ILE A 270 44.11 -34.72 -6.52
C ILE A 270 45.47 -35.22 -6.00
N GLU A 271 46.16 -34.43 -5.16
CA GLU A 271 47.54 -34.74 -4.72
C GLU A 271 47.68 -36.15 -4.09
N ASP A 272 46.65 -36.63 -3.39
CA ASP A 272 46.64 -37.92 -2.70
C ASP A 272 45.82 -39.03 -3.40
N GLY A 273 45.43 -38.85 -4.67
CA GLY A 273 44.73 -39.90 -5.42
C GLY A 273 43.76 -39.42 -6.50
N LYS A 274 42.71 -40.22 -6.75
CA LYS A 274 41.64 -39.91 -7.70
C LYS A 274 40.33 -39.74 -6.94
N LEU A 275 39.68 -38.60 -7.11
CA LEU A 275 38.32 -38.36 -6.66
C LEU A 275 37.36 -38.68 -7.81
N TYR A 276 36.40 -39.56 -7.54
CA TYR A 276 35.36 -39.94 -8.50
C TYR A 276 34.06 -39.22 -8.14
N ARG A 277 33.45 -38.53 -9.10
CA ARG A 277 32.16 -37.86 -8.92
C ARG A 277 31.13 -38.47 -9.86
N GLU A 278 29.99 -38.85 -9.31
CA GLU A 278 28.80 -39.17 -10.09
C GLU A 278 27.92 -37.93 -10.18
N ILE A 279 27.77 -37.42 -11.40
CA ILE A 279 27.01 -36.21 -11.71
C ILE A 279 25.61 -36.62 -12.13
N LYS A 280 24.63 -36.11 -11.40
CA LYS A 280 23.21 -36.24 -11.71
C LYS A 280 22.68 -34.95 -12.32
N LYS A 281 21.79 -35.10 -13.30
CA LYS A 281 21.19 -33.97 -14.00
C LYS A 281 19.76 -33.72 -13.56
N CYS A 282 19.36 -32.47 -13.66
CA CYS A 282 17.99 -32.03 -13.59
C CYS A 282 17.74 -31.06 -14.73
N GLU A 283 16.48 -30.76 -15.02
CA GLU A 283 16.09 -29.67 -15.91
C GLU A 283 15.11 -28.73 -15.20
N ASN A 284 15.01 -27.52 -15.73
CA ASN A 284 14.05 -26.51 -15.28
C ASN A 284 14.22 -26.12 -13.81
N CYS A 285 15.42 -26.24 -13.25
CA CYS A 285 15.72 -25.84 -11.88
C CYS A 285 16.11 -24.34 -11.85
N ASN A 286 15.55 -23.59 -10.91
CA ASN A 286 15.76 -22.16 -10.77
C ASN A 286 17.01 -21.85 -9.94
N TYR A 287 17.32 -22.69 -8.95
CA TYR A 287 18.44 -22.50 -8.04
C TYR A 287 19.34 -23.73 -7.96
N ALA A 288 20.64 -23.50 -7.69
CA ALA A 288 21.69 -24.51 -7.54
C ALA A 288 21.33 -25.65 -6.56
N TYR A 289 20.58 -25.35 -5.50
CA TYR A 289 20.21 -26.34 -4.49
C TYR A 289 19.05 -27.25 -4.92
N GLU A 290 18.17 -26.82 -5.84
CA GLU A 290 16.93 -27.55 -6.13
C GLU A 290 17.19 -28.95 -6.69
N CYS A 291 18.18 -29.07 -7.59
CA CYS A 291 18.56 -30.35 -8.16
C CYS A 291 19.11 -31.32 -7.10
N ALA A 292 19.95 -30.82 -6.18
CA ALA A 292 20.47 -31.61 -5.07
C ALA A 292 19.33 -32.08 -4.15
N THR A 293 18.41 -31.20 -3.77
CA THR A 293 17.26 -31.55 -2.91
C THR A 293 16.36 -32.61 -3.56
N LYS A 294 16.13 -32.53 -4.87
CA LYS A 294 15.33 -33.51 -5.62
C LYS A 294 15.96 -34.89 -5.60
N TRP A 295 17.25 -34.98 -5.91
CA TRP A 295 17.98 -36.24 -5.87
C TRP A 295 18.12 -36.80 -4.44
N GLN A 296 18.32 -35.94 -3.43
CA GLN A 296 18.29 -36.30 -2.02
C GLN A 296 16.94 -36.89 -1.60
N THR A 297 15.84 -36.32 -2.10
CA THR A 297 14.49 -36.83 -1.79
C THR A 297 14.27 -38.22 -2.39
N LYS A 298 14.78 -38.45 -3.61
CA LYS A 298 14.69 -39.74 -4.28
C LYS A 298 15.61 -40.79 -3.64
N TYR A 299 16.77 -40.38 -3.15
CA TYR A 299 17.76 -41.24 -2.47
C TYR A 299 18.23 -40.60 -1.16
N PRO A 300 17.47 -40.75 -0.06
CA PRO A 300 17.71 -40.06 1.21
C PRO A 300 19.08 -40.32 1.84
N ASN A 301 19.68 -41.47 1.54
CA ASN A 301 20.94 -41.93 2.12
C ASN A 301 22.19 -41.47 1.35
N VAL A 302 22.01 -40.69 0.27
CA VAL A 302 23.10 -40.24 -0.59
C VAL A 302 23.29 -38.75 -0.38
N ASP A 303 24.49 -38.30 0.02
CA ASP A 303 24.76 -36.87 0.19
C ASP A 303 25.06 -36.22 -1.17
N TYR A 304 24.12 -35.43 -1.67
CA TYR A 304 24.23 -34.72 -2.94
C TYR A 304 24.73 -33.28 -2.75
N GLN A 305 25.87 -32.97 -3.36
CA GLN A 305 26.53 -31.67 -3.36
C GLN A 305 26.21 -30.85 -4.61
N ILE A 306 26.07 -29.54 -4.44
CA ILE A 306 25.68 -28.61 -5.51
C ILE A 306 26.83 -28.46 -6.54
N LEU A 307 26.55 -28.68 -7.82
CA LEU A 307 27.49 -28.37 -8.92
C LEU A 307 27.08 -27.12 -9.70
N THR A 308 25.84 -27.10 -10.20
CA THR A 308 25.22 -25.98 -10.94
C THR A 308 23.70 -26.01 -10.68
N LYS A 309 22.93 -25.05 -11.21
CA LYS A 309 21.45 -25.09 -11.14
C LYS A 309 20.83 -26.40 -11.64
N ASP A 310 21.39 -26.98 -12.68
CA ASP A 310 20.83 -28.18 -13.35
C ASP A 310 21.65 -29.45 -13.07
N LYS A 311 22.66 -29.38 -12.18
CA LYS A 311 23.53 -30.52 -11.88
C LYS A 311 23.88 -30.58 -10.39
N THR A 312 23.86 -31.80 -9.87
CA THR A 312 24.35 -32.14 -8.54
C THR A 312 25.33 -33.30 -8.66
N TYR A 313 26.16 -33.53 -7.64
CA TYR A 313 27.09 -34.64 -7.63
C TYR A 313 27.17 -35.31 -6.26
N CYS A 314 27.63 -36.55 -6.26
CA CYS A 314 28.02 -37.26 -5.04
C CYS A 314 29.44 -37.82 -5.24
N GLU A 315 30.20 -37.88 -4.15
CA GLU A 315 31.58 -38.34 -4.17
C GLU A 315 31.67 -39.85 -3.94
N LYS A 316 32.63 -40.48 -4.62
CA LYS A 316 32.85 -41.92 -4.63
C LYS A 316 34.30 -42.26 -4.29
N THR A 317 34.48 -43.39 -3.61
CA THR A 317 35.80 -43.89 -3.22
C THR A 317 36.51 -44.65 -4.34
N ASN A 318 35.78 -45.20 -5.33
CA ASN A 318 36.36 -45.81 -6.53
C ASN A 318 35.36 -45.86 -7.71
N GLU A 319 35.84 -46.21 -8.91
CA GLU A 319 35.06 -46.26 -10.16
C GLU A 319 33.87 -47.23 -10.13
N PHE A 320 33.95 -48.28 -9.30
CA PHE A 320 32.94 -49.34 -9.21
C PHE A 320 31.92 -49.11 -8.08
N SER A 321 32.19 -48.16 -7.18
CA SER A 321 31.28 -47.82 -6.09
C SER A 321 30.09 -47.01 -6.61
N THR A 322 28.89 -47.32 -6.12
CA THR A 322 27.69 -46.50 -6.34
C THR A 322 27.57 -45.48 -5.22
N CYS A 323 27.02 -44.31 -5.52
CA CYS A 323 26.63 -43.39 -4.45
C CYS A 323 25.43 -43.93 -3.66
N GLU A 324 24.68 -44.85 -4.25
CA GLU A 324 23.62 -45.59 -3.57
C GLU A 324 24.23 -46.48 -2.48
N SER A 325 23.87 -46.23 -1.22
CA SER A 325 24.13 -47.18 -0.14
C SER A 325 23.35 -48.46 -0.44
N GLU A 326 24.00 -49.63 -0.41
CA GLU A 326 23.30 -50.90 -0.32
C GLU A 326 22.34 -50.81 0.87
N ALA A 327 21.03 -50.77 0.59
CA ALA A 327 20.01 -50.77 1.64
C ALA A 327 20.11 -52.11 2.38
N SER A 328 20.54 -52.05 3.63
CA SER A 328 20.50 -53.15 4.59
C SER A 328 19.09 -53.46 5.03
#